data_AF-A0A7J5EM99-F1
#
_entry.id   AF-A0A7J5EM99-F1
#
_cell.length_a   1.000
_cell.length_b   1.000
_cell.length_c   1.000
_cell.angle_alpha   90.00
_cell.angle_beta   90.00
_cell.angle_gamma   90.00
#
_symmetry.space_group_name_H-M   'P 1'
#
loop_
_entity.id
_entity.type
_entity.pdbx_description
1 polymer ?
#
loop_
_entity_poly.entity_id
_entity_poly.type
_entity_poly.pdbx_seq_one_letter_code
_entity_poly.pdbx_strand_id
1 'polypeptide(L)'
;MIYRILMLGAVVAVLTSCDSSQPAKPTTDLVVPEIYDSASWSANTAEAYQIRANLDALLGLLKSARKVDVTLTSSQLMQAYQPLMQYTIPSEVDFIGQFLENAAMASGKLHTGSAEPTDGTVGGVYGGYLFDRYGRDVDEFVQKSLFATMQYYQATLRSSGVVLPSTVDQIVALFGANPTFPNGSVKAAQKDVFSANYAARRDKNDGNGFYSRFKKAALTARAAAEKPEVYGNELNDALKEMLLIWEKSQMATAINYSYLTITTLSATQVDDVARGKAMHTFAEAAGIIRGWKSVPPSSRMITDATLDELTQLLLISDANNPTCYKFWLEPAPYLNRLEQVTKKLQAVYGFSDAEMEDFKTNWVSAQSR
;
A
#
# COMPACT_ATOMS: atom_id res chain seq x y z
N MET A 1 -44.51 -55.13 -56.35
CA MET A 1 -45.37 -55.67 -55.29
C MET A 1 -44.52 -55.75 -54.02
N ILE A 2 -44.85 -54.94 -52.98
CA ILE A 2 -44.51 -55.13 -51.54
C ILE A 2 -43.01 -55.03 -51.18
N TYR A 3 -42.47 -54.29 -50.20
CA TYR A 3 -42.88 -53.29 -49.19
C TYR A 3 -41.57 -52.62 -48.67
N ARG A 4 -41.65 -51.37 -48.17
CA ARG A 4 -40.86 -50.65 -47.12
C ARG A 4 -39.39 -51.04 -46.84
N ILE A 5 -38.46 -50.10 -46.63
CA ILE A 5 -38.23 -49.44 -45.32
C ILE A 5 -37.51 -48.09 -45.54
N LEU A 6 -38.08 -47.02 -44.97
CA LEU A 6 -37.40 -45.76 -44.65
C LEU A 6 -36.38 -46.00 -43.53
N MET A 7 -35.16 -45.46 -43.67
CA MET A 7 -34.32 -45.15 -42.51
C MET A 7 -33.74 -43.74 -42.67
N LEU A 8 -34.20 -42.91 -41.75
CA LEU A 8 -33.85 -41.55 -41.45
C LEU A 8 -32.43 -41.51 -40.88
N GLY A 9 -31.57 -40.61 -41.38
CA GLY A 9 -30.30 -40.26 -40.76
C GLY A 9 -30.17 -38.75 -40.72
N ALA A 10 -30.72 -38.13 -39.69
CA ALA A 10 -30.69 -36.69 -39.47
C ALA A 10 -29.26 -36.23 -39.15
N VAL A 11 -28.71 -35.34 -39.97
CA VAL A 11 -27.54 -34.55 -39.62
C VAL A 11 -28.01 -33.47 -38.66
N VAL A 12 -27.71 -33.64 -37.37
CA VAL A 12 -27.88 -32.61 -36.35
C VAL A 12 -26.76 -31.59 -36.57
N ALA A 13 -27.10 -30.45 -37.17
CA ALA A 13 -26.27 -29.26 -37.10
C ALA A 13 -26.29 -28.77 -35.65
N VAL A 14 -25.17 -28.94 -34.94
CA VAL A 14 -24.94 -28.31 -33.64
C VAL A 14 -24.80 -26.81 -33.89
N LEU A 15 -25.89 -26.07 -33.68
CA LEU A 15 -25.85 -24.63 -33.52
C LEU A 15 -25.16 -24.34 -32.20
N THR A 16 -23.88 -23.99 -32.25
CA THR A 16 -23.19 -23.32 -31.14
C THR A 16 -23.87 -21.97 -30.92
N SER A 17 -24.66 -21.89 -29.85
CA SER A 17 -25.13 -20.65 -29.25
C SER A 17 -23.91 -19.83 -28.80
N CYS A 18 -23.43 -18.92 -29.66
CA CYS A 18 -22.63 -17.79 -29.23
C CYS A 18 -23.49 -16.93 -28.32
N ASP A 19 -23.15 -16.87 -27.04
CA ASP A 19 -23.75 -15.95 -26.08
C ASP A 19 -23.39 -14.51 -26.53
N SER A 20 -24.36 -13.78 -27.06
CA SER A 20 -24.20 -12.50 -27.75
C SER A 20 -24.28 -11.28 -26.82
N SER A 21 -23.87 -11.43 -25.55
CA SER A 21 -23.92 -10.33 -24.58
C SER A 21 -22.63 -9.53 -24.42
N GLN A 22 -21.60 -9.81 -25.22
CA GLN A 22 -20.44 -8.91 -25.31
C GLN A 22 -20.83 -7.71 -26.19
N PRO A 23 -20.78 -6.46 -25.68
CA PRO A 23 -20.96 -5.30 -26.54
C PRO A 23 -19.94 -5.37 -27.67
N ALA A 24 -20.38 -5.09 -28.90
CA ALA A 24 -19.51 -5.11 -30.07
C ALA A 24 -18.29 -4.22 -29.81
N LYS A 25 -17.08 -4.74 -30.04
CA LYS A 25 -15.84 -3.96 -29.93
C LYS A 25 -16.01 -2.66 -30.73
N PRO A 26 -15.67 -1.49 -30.18
CA PRO A 26 -15.76 -0.22 -30.89
C PRO A 26 -15.08 -0.31 -32.26
N THR A 27 -15.67 0.34 -33.26
CA THR A 27 -15.10 0.37 -34.62
C THR A 27 -13.78 1.17 -34.70
N THR A 28 -13.43 1.90 -33.63
CA THR A 28 -12.17 2.63 -33.47
C THR A 28 -11.47 2.19 -32.19
N ASP A 29 -10.25 1.67 -32.32
CA ASP A 29 -9.41 1.33 -31.17
C ASP A 29 -9.16 2.56 -30.27
N LEU A 30 -9.04 2.34 -28.96
CA LEU A 30 -8.70 3.39 -28.00
C LEU A 30 -7.31 3.95 -28.30
N VAL A 31 -7.21 5.28 -28.42
CA VAL A 31 -5.93 5.97 -28.55
C VAL A 31 -5.46 6.40 -27.16
N VAL A 32 -4.39 5.78 -26.67
CA VAL A 32 -3.78 6.11 -25.37
C VAL A 32 -2.65 7.11 -25.59
N PRO A 33 -2.70 8.31 -24.97
CA PRO A 33 -1.64 9.30 -25.11
C PRO A 33 -0.37 8.89 -24.35
N GLU A 34 0.79 9.37 -24.79
CA GLU A 34 2.07 9.16 -24.09
C GLU A 34 2.24 10.08 -22.87
N ILE A 35 1.56 11.22 -22.88
CA ILE A 35 1.59 12.25 -21.84
C ILE A 35 0.24 12.29 -21.14
N TYR A 36 0.28 12.41 -19.81
CA TYR A 36 -0.94 12.50 -19.03
C TYR A 36 -1.59 13.87 -19.20
N ASP A 37 -2.89 13.90 -19.52
CA ASP A 37 -3.63 15.15 -19.64
C ASP A 37 -3.73 15.84 -18.27
N SER A 38 -3.27 17.09 -18.22
CA SER A 38 -3.22 17.89 -17.00
C SER A 38 -4.12 19.12 -17.02
N ALA A 39 -4.87 19.35 -18.10
CA ALA A 39 -5.63 20.59 -18.29
C ALA A 39 -6.61 20.87 -17.13
N SER A 40 -7.30 19.84 -16.65
CA SER A 40 -8.26 19.93 -15.53
C SER A 40 -7.73 19.39 -14.21
N TRP A 41 -6.45 19.01 -14.13
CA TRP A 41 -5.88 18.28 -13.00
C TRP A 41 -6.12 18.98 -11.66
N SER A 42 -5.84 20.28 -11.58
CA SER A 42 -5.98 21.04 -10.33
C SER A 42 -7.42 21.06 -9.81
N ALA A 43 -8.40 21.16 -10.71
CA ALA A 43 -9.82 21.13 -10.33
C ALA A 43 -10.24 19.71 -9.93
N ASN A 44 -9.85 18.72 -10.73
CA ASN A 44 -10.23 17.32 -10.53
C ASN A 44 -9.69 16.73 -9.22
N THR A 45 -8.50 17.16 -8.80
CA THR A 45 -7.75 16.54 -7.70
C THR A 45 -7.78 17.32 -6.38
N ALA A 46 -8.51 18.44 -6.30
CA ALA A 46 -8.55 19.29 -5.11
C ALA A 46 -8.86 18.51 -3.81
N GLU A 47 -9.85 17.62 -3.83
CA GLU A 47 -10.17 16.76 -2.68
C GLU A 47 -9.03 15.79 -2.33
N ALA A 48 -8.46 15.11 -3.33
CA ALA A 48 -7.36 14.17 -3.12
C ALA A 48 -6.12 14.87 -2.53
N TYR A 49 -5.80 16.09 -2.98
CA TYR A 49 -4.74 16.89 -2.39
C TYR A 49 -5.07 17.37 -0.97
N GLN A 50 -6.33 17.66 -0.66
CA GLN A 50 -6.74 17.96 0.72
C GLN A 50 -6.54 16.76 1.64
N ILE A 51 -6.89 15.55 1.19
CA ILE A 51 -6.65 14.30 1.94
C ILE A 51 -5.14 14.12 2.17
N ARG A 52 -4.31 14.31 1.14
CA ARG A 52 -2.85 14.25 1.26
C ARG A 52 -2.30 15.26 2.26
N ALA A 53 -2.75 16.51 2.18
CA ALA A 53 -2.29 17.58 3.07
C ALA A 53 -2.65 17.31 4.54
N ASN A 54 -3.88 16.81 4.78
CA ASN A 54 -4.31 16.43 6.12
C ASN A 54 -3.49 15.24 6.67
N LEU A 55 -3.16 14.26 5.81
CA LEU A 55 -2.28 13.15 6.19
C LEU A 55 -0.88 13.66 6.52
N ASP A 56 -0.27 14.49 5.68
CA ASP A 56 1.05 15.05 5.93
C ASP A 56 1.08 15.88 7.22
N ALA A 57 0.01 16.61 7.56
CA ALA A 57 -0.10 17.36 8.81
C ALA A 57 -0.09 16.43 10.04
N LEU A 58 -0.89 15.35 10.03
CA LEU A 58 -0.88 14.34 11.09
C LEU A 58 0.51 13.70 11.25
N LEU A 59 1.14 13.33 10.14
CA LEU A 59 2.46 12.70 10.15
C LEU A 59 3.56 13.67 10.59
N GLY A 60 3.45 14.95 10.25
CA GLY A 60 4.35 16.00 10.71
C GLY A 60 4.31 16.16 12.23
N LEU A 61 3.10 16.09 12.83
CA LEU A 61 2.95 16.10 14.29
C LEU A 61 3.59 14.88 14.93
N LEU A 62 3.26 13.67 14.47
CA LEU A 62 3.85 12.44 15.01
C LEU A 62 5.38 12.44 14.92
N LYS A 63 5.94 12.85 13.77
CA LYS A 63 7.39 12.97 13.57
C LYS A 63 8.05 13.99 14.49
N SER A 64 7.34 15.06 14.85
CA SER A 64 7.88 16.07 15.78
C SER A 64 8.16 15.46 17.17
N ALA A 65 7.41 14.43 17.57
CA ALA A 65 7.54 13.73 18.84
C ALA A 65 8.61 12.62 18.84
N ARG A 66 9.39 12.48 17.76
CA ARG A 66 10.64 11.68 17.74
C ARG A 66 11.76 12.29 18.62
N LYS A 67 11.45 13.31 19.41
CA LYS A 67 12.37 14.01 20.32
C LYS A 67 11.83 13.99 21.74
N VAL A 68 12.70 13.74 22.71
CA VAL A 68 12.35 13.60 24.14
C VAL A 68 11.76 14.86 24.75
N ASP A 69 12.06 16.04 24.20
CA ASP A 69 11.59 17.34 24.68
C ASP A 69 10.24 17.76 24.05
N VAL A 70 9.65 16.93 23.19
CA VAL A 70 8.37 17.19 22.54
C VAL A 70 7.30 16.26 23.10
N THR A 71 6.31 16.85 23.78
CA THR A 71 5.12 16.16 24.28
C THR A 71 3.91 16.51 23.43
N LEU A 72 3.17 15.51 23.00
CA LEU A 72 1.88 15.63 22.32
C LEU A 72 0.75 15.19 23.24
N THR A 73 -0.41 15.79 23.06
CA THR A 73 -1.65 15.38 23.73
C THR A 73 -2.51 14.55 22.79
N SER A 74 -3.33 13.65 23.35
CA SER A 74 -4.31 12.90 22.56
C SER A 74 -5.25 13.84 21.81
N SER A 75 -5.64 14.97 22.41
CA SER A 75 -6.49 15.97 21.76
C SER A 75 -5.85 16.58 20.50
N GLN A 76 -4.55 16.92 20.54
CA GLN A 76 -3.85 17.45 19.36
C GLN A 76 -3.80 16.42 18.21
N LEU A 77 -3.46 15.17 18.53
CA LEU A 77 -3.39 14.11 17.53
C LEU A 77 -4.77 13.77 16.95
N MET A 78 -5.80 13.68 17.80
CA MET A 78 -7.17 13.41 17.34
C MET A 78 -7.75 14.57 16.54
N GLN A 79 -7.40 15.82 16.85
CA GLN A 79 -7.78 16.97 16.02
C GLN A 79 -7.16 16.92 14.63
N ALA A 80 -5.90 16.49 14.53
CA ALA A 80 -5.23 16.32 13.24
C ALA A 80 -5.77 15.10 12.46
N TYR A 81 -6.22 14.05 13.15
CA TYR A 81 -6.79 12.86 12.51
C TYR A 81 -8.26 13.02 12.10
N GLN A 82 -9.04 13.83 12.81
CA GLN A 82 -10.46 14.08 12.55
C GLN A 82 -10.84 14.26 11.06
N PRO A 83 -10.18 15.14 10.28
CA PRO A 83 -10.54 15.32 8.88
C PRO A 83 -10.27 14.09 7.98
N LEU A 84 -9.47 13.12 8.44
CA LEU A 84 -9.13 11.88 7.74
C LEU A 84 -10.08 10.72 8.09
N MET A 85 -10.82 10.81 9.19
CA MET A 85 -11.67 9.71 9.68
C MET A 85 -12.73 9.30 8.66
N GLN A 86 -13.36 10.28 7.98
CA GLN A 86 -14.36 10.02 6.95
C GLN A 86 -13.82 9.27 5.72
N TYR A 87 -12.50 9.34 5.50
CA TYR A 87 -11.83 8.69 4.37
C TYR A 87 -11.21 7.34 4.76
N THR A 88 -11.12 7.06 6.06
CA THR A 88 -10.58 5.81 6.58
C THR A 88 -11.69 4.75 6.59
N ILE A 89 -11.34 3.48 6.35
CA ILE A 89 -12.28 2.35 6.52
C ILE A 89 -12.92 2.46 7.91
N PRO A 90 -14.26 2.40 8.05
CA PRO A 90 -14.93 2.67 9.32
C PRO A 90 -14.44 1.82 10.49
N SER A 91 -14.14 0.53 10.26
CA SER A 91 -13.62 -0.38 11.29
C SER A 91 -12.21 -0.06 11.76
N GLU A 92 -11.51 0.87 11.11
CA GLU A 92 -10.13 1.24 11.39
C GLU A 92 -9.99 2.56 12.14
N VAL A 93 -11.06 3.36 12.22
CA VAL A 93 -11.01 4.70 12.83
C VAL A 93 -10.59 4.61 14.30
N ASP A 94 -11.23 3.72 15.07
CA ASP A 94 -10.93 3.55 16.49
C ASP A 94 -9.54 2.93 16.71
N PHE A 95 -9.15 2.01 15.84
CA PHE A 95 -7.83 1.38 15.89
C PHE A 95 -6.72 2.41 15.68
N ILE A 96 -6.84 3.28 14.67
CA ILE A 96 -5.89 4.37 14.44
C ILE A 96 -5.92 5.35 15.63
N GLY A 97 -7.11 5.70 16.12
CA GLY A 97 -7.28 6.54 17.31
C GLY A 97 -6.52 6.01 18.53
N GLN A 98 -6.62 4.71 18.80
CA GLN A 98 -5.90 4.08 19.91
C GLN A 98 -4.37 4.14 19.74
N PHE A 99 -3.86 4.01 18.52
CA PHE A 99 -2.43 4.20 18.25
C PHE A 99 -1.99 5.65 18.48
N LEU A 100 -2.82 6.62 18.12
CA LEU A 100 -2.53 8.03 18.37
C LEU A 100 -2.52 8.35 19.88
N GLU A 101 -3.39 7.73 20.66
CA GLU A 101 -3.34 7.81 22.12
C GLU A 101 -2.04 7.22 22.68
N ASN A 102 -1.59 6.07 22.17
CA ASN A 102 -0.31 5.48 22.55
C ASN A 102 0.86 6.42 22.21
N ALA A 103 0.83 7.09 21.05
CA ALA A 103 1.82 8.11 20.69
C ALA A 103 1.84 9.27 21.67
N ALA A 104 0.67 9.80 22.07
CA ALA A 104 0.60 10.85 23.08
C ALA A 104 1.20 10.38 24.42
N MET A 105 0.87 9.15 24.86
CA MET A 105 1.40 8.57 26.09
C MET A 105 2.92 8.36 26.05
N ALA A 106 3.49 8.01 24.89
CA ALA A 106 4.91 7.78 24.69
C ALA A 106 5.70 9.10 24.51
N SER A 107 5.10 10.13 23.93
CA SER A 107 5.77 11.41 23.66
C SER A 107 6.32 12.06 24.94
N GLY A 108 7.43 12.79 24.82
CA GLY A 108 8.10 13.41 25.97
C GLY A 108 8.87 12.44 26.88
N LYS A 109 8.98 11.15 26.53
CA LYS A 109 9.62 10.11 27.36
C LYS A 109 10.77 9.43 26.63
N LEU A 110 11.67 8.83 27.39
CA LEU A 110 12.72 7.94 26.89
C LEU A 110 12.25 6.49 26.93
N HIS A 111 12.52 5.75 25.87
CA HIS A 111 12.33 4.31 25.84
C HIS A 111 13.67 3.61 26.09
N THR A 112 13.74 2.69 27.05
CA THR A 112 15.00 2.04 27.45
C THR A 112 15.41 0.90 26.53
N GLY A 113 14.45 0.28 25.83
CA GLY A 113 14.75 -0.74 24.81
C GLY A 113 15.32 -2.04 25.35
N SER A 114 15.26 -2.26 26.67
CA SER A 114 16.06 -3.28 27.34
C SER A 114 15.25 -4.26 28.18
N ALA A 115 13.93 -4.13 28.21
CA ALA A 115 13.05 -4.96 29.01
C ALA A 115 11.74 -5.25 28.27
N GLU A 116 11.15 -6.40 28.59
CA GLU A 116 9.79 -6.70 28.17
C GLU A 116 8.80 -5.67 28.74
N PRO A 117 7.75 -5.29 28.00
CA PRO A 117 6.76 -4.36 28.50
C PRO A 117 5.93 -4.96 29.63
N THR A 118 6.00 -4.35 30.82
CA THR A 118 5.11 -4.65 31.95
C THR A 118 3.90 -3.72 31.98
N ASP A 119 2.93 -4.02 32.83
CA ASP A 119 1.84 -3.09 33.13
C ASP A 119 2.41 -1.77 33.68
N GLY A 120 2.08 -0.67 33.01
CA GLY A 120 2.62 0.66 33.30
C GLY A 120 3.69 1.16 32.32
N THR A 121 4.25 0.31 31.46
CA THR A 121 5.12 0.76 30.36
C THR A 121 4.28 1.46 29.28
N VAL A 122 4.71 2.64 28.83
CA VAL A 122 3.95 3.51 27.92
C VAL A 122 4.63 3.75 26.57
N GLY A 123 5.92 3.43 26.43
CA GLY A 123 6.71 3.74 25.26
C GLY A 123 7.65 4.95 25.47
N GLY A 124 8.22 5.45 24.38
CA GLY A 124 9.09 6.62 24.40
C GLY A 124 10.01 6.73 23.17
N VAL A 125 10.86 7.75 23.18
CA VAL A 125 11.85 7.99 22.14
C VAL A 125 13.06 7.07 22.33
N TYR A 126 13.49 6.40 21.25
CA TYR A 126 14.72 5.61 21.19
C TYR A 126 15.31 5.63 19.78
N GLY A 127 16.64 5.77 19.66
CA GLY A 127 17.33 5.80 18.37
C GLY A 127 16.86 6.90 17.40
N GLY A 128 16.16 7.93 17.90
CA GLY A 128 15.56 9.00 17.09
C GLY A 128 14.16 8.70 16.54
N TYR A 129 13.45 7.72 17.11
CA TYR A 129 12.10 7.29 16.72
C TYR A 129 11.18 7.19 17.93
N LEU A 130 9.86 7.25 17.73
CA LEU A 130 8.86 7.22 18.80
C LEU A 130 8.16 5.86 18.84
N PHE A 131 8.44 5.07 19.86
CA PHE A 131 7.87 3.73 20.01
C PHE A 131 6.76 3.71 21.05
N ASP A 132 5.73 2.90 20.80
CA ASP A 132 4.81 2.48 21.85
C ASP A 132 5.48 1.47 22.81
N ARG A 133 4.75 1.06 23.85
CA ARG A 133 5.25 0.09 24.84
C ARG A 133 5.69 -1.26 24.22
N TYR A 134 5.16 -1.64 23.06
CA TYR A 134 5.44 -2.92 22.42
C TYR A 134 6.53 -2.83 21.34
N GLY A 135 7.22 -1.69 21.24
CA GLY A 135 8.30 -1.48 20.28
C GLY A 135 7.82 -1.27 18.84
N ARG A 136 6.55 -0.85 18.65
CA ARG A 136 6.06 -0.39 17.33
C ARG A 136 6.33 1.09 17.18
N ASP A 137 7.04 1.49 16.12
CA ASP A 137 7.15 2.91 15.79
C ASP A 137 5.77 3.41 15.38
N VAL A 138 5.19 4.27 16.21
CA VAL A 138 3.77 4.64 16.09
C VAL A 138 3.53 5.41 14.81
N ASP A 139 4.49 6.23 14.39
CA ASP A 139 4.26 7.11 13.25
C ASP A 139 4.30 6.38 11.92
N GLU A 140 5.25 5.47 11.74
CA GLU A 140 5.34 4.66 10.54
C GLU A 140 4.26 3.59 10.52
N PHE A 141 3.91 3.01 11.67
CA PHE A 141 2.83 2.03 11.71
C PHE A 141 1.49 2.67 11.30
N VAL A 142 1.17 3.86 11.81
CA VAL A 142 -0.02 4.63 11.42
C VAL A 142 0.07 5.04 9.94
N GLN A 143 1.19 5.63 9.50
CA GLN A 143 1.35 6.07 8.12
C GLN A 143 1.11 4.93 7.13
N LYS A 144 1.80 3.80 7.35
CA LYS A 144 1.78 2.68 6.44
C LYS A 144 0.45 1.93 6.46
N SER A 145 -0.24 1.91 7.59
CA SER A 145 -1.61 1.39 7.65
C SER A 145 -2.56 2.22 6.79
N LEU A 146 -2.47 3.56 6.88
CA LEU A 146 -3.33 4.50 6.13
C LEU A 146 -3.12 4.48 4.61
N PHE A 147 -2.01 3.93 4.10
CA PHE A 147 -1.85 3.70 2.67
C PHE A 147 -2.92 2.74 2.13
N ALA A 148 -3.23 1.68 2.88
CA ALA A 148 -4.27 0.72 2.53
C ALA A 148 -5.66 1.16 3.03
N THR A 149 -5.77 1.49 4.32
CA THR A 149 -7.06 1.72 4.98
C THR A 149 -7.69 3.06 4.65
N MET A 150 -6.97 3.97 3.99
CA MET A 150 -7.50 5.26 3.57
C MET A 150 -7.23 5.50 2.09
N GLN A 151 -5.97 5.65 1.66
CA GLN A 151 -5.68 6.07 0.28
C GLN A 151 -6.15 5.03 -0.75
N TYR A 152 -5.79 3.76 -0.57
CA TYR A 152 -6.23 2.67 -1.44
C TYR A 152 -7.74 2.47 -1.35
N TYR A 153 -8.31 2.43 -0.14
CA TYR A 153 -9.76 2.32 0.04
C TYR A 153 -10.56 3.42 -0.69
N GLN A 154 -10.09 4.66 -0.61
CA GLN A 154 -10.70 5.77 -1.35
C GLN A 154 -10.59 5.61 -2.87
N ALA A 155 -9.52 4.99 -3.36
CA ALA A 155 -9.38 4.64 -4.77
C ALA A 155 -10.36 3.51 -5.18
N THR A 156 -10.56 2.49 -4.35
CA THR A 156 -11.48 1.38 -4.66
C THR A 156 -12.94 1.88 -4.73
N LEU A 157 -13.36 2.72 -3.77
CA LEU A 157 -14.69 3.35 -3.80
C LEU A 157 -14.92 4.14 -5.10
N ARG A 158 -13.93 4.95 -5.49
CA ARG A 158 -13.98 5.75 -6.73
C ARG A 158 -14.02 4.89 -7.99
N SER A 159 -13.37 3.72 -7.98
CA SER A 159 -13.36 2.80 -9.11
C SER A 159 -14.65 1.98 -9.29
N SER A 160 -15.51 1.90 -8.27
CA SER A 160 -16.72 1.07 -8.30
C SER A 160 -17.99 1.77 -8.85
N GLY A 161 -17.91 3.06 -9.15
CA GLY A 161 -19.04 3.88 -9.62
C GLY A 161 -18.93 4.30 -11.08
N VAL A 162 -19.61 5.40 -11.44
CA VAL A 162 -19.38 6.06 -12.73
C VAL A 162 -17.98 6.66 -12.72
N VAL A 163 -17.12 6.14 -13.58
CA VAL A 163 -15.73 6.59 -13.68
C VAL A 163 -15.61 7.60 -14.81
N LEU A 164 -15.24 8.82 -14.42
CA LEU A 164 -14.97 9.94 -15.30
C LEU A 164 -13.46 10.25 -15.32
N PRO A 165 -13.00 11.07 -16.28
CA PRO A 165 -11.70 11.73 -16.25
C PRO A 165 -11.21 12.15 -14.86
N SER A 166 -12.06 12.89 -14.15
CA SER A 166 -11.78 13.41 -12.81
C SER A 166 -11.61 12.32 -11.76
N THR A 167 -12.32 11.20 -11.91
CA THR A 167 -12.20 10.04 -11.01
C THR A 167 -10.82 9.40 -11.13
N VAL A 168 -10.32 9.22 -12.36
CA VAL A 168 -8.97 8.68 -12.60
C VAL A 168 -7.90 9.63 -12.05
N ASP A 169 -8.06 10.94 -12.29
CA ASP A 169 -7.15 11.94 -11.75
C ASP A 169 -7.08 11.88 -10.22
N GLN A 170 -8.21 11.74 -9.54
CA GLN A 170 -8.25 11.57 -8.08
C GLN A 170 -7.55 10.29 -7.63
N ILE A 171 -7.69 9.17 -8.34
CA ILE A 171 -6.99 7.92 -8.00
C ILE A 171 -5.48 8.08 -8.13
N VAL A 172 -5.00 8.70 -9.22
CA VAL A 172 -3.56 9.02 -9.40
C VAL A 172 -3.09 9.96 -8.28
N ALA A 173 -3.92 10.95 -7.93
CA ALA A 173 -3.70 11.84 -6.81
C ALA A 173 -3.88 11.18 -5.44
N LEU A 174 -4.49 10.01 -5.27
CA LEU A 174 -4.48 9.29 -3.99
C LEU A 174 -3.24 8.38 -3.88
N PHE A 175 -2.80 7.82 -5.01
CA PHE A 175 -1.63 6.95 -5.08
C PHE A 175 -0.34 7.64 -4.64
N GLY A 176 -0.16 8.90 -5.01
CA GLY A 176 1.04 9.67 -4.66
C GLY A 176 1.72 10.35 -5.86
N ALA A 177 1.22 10.09 -7.06
CA ALA A 177 1.76 10.63 -8.31
C ALA A 177 1.13 11.99 -8.67
N ASN A 178 1.57 12.53 -9.80
CA ASN A 178 1.10 13.78 -10.44
C ASN A 178 1.23 13.64 -11.97
N PRO A 179 0.71 14.58 -12.80
CA PRO A 179 0.64 14.41 -14.25
C PRO A 179 2.00 14.26 -14.93
N THR A 180 3.10 14.72 -14.31
CA THR A 180 4.43 14.56 -14.90
C THR A 180 4.96 13.14 -14.73
N PHE A 181 4.37 12.32 -13.85
CA PHE A 181 4.81 10.97 -13.50
C PHE A 181 6.33 10.87 -13.38
N PRO A 182 6.95 11.61 -12.45
CA PRO A 182 8.40 11.78 -12.40
C PRO A 182 9.17 10.48 -12.17
N ASN A 183 8.52 9.44 -11.64
CA ASN A 183 9.15 8.20 -11.19
C ASN A 183 10.35 8.53 -10.29
N GLY A 184 10.12 9.30 -9.23
CA GLY A 184 11.23 9.83 -8.44
C GLY A 184 10.84 10.90 -7.42
N SER A 185 11.71 11.07 -6.44
CA SER A 185 11.51 12.00 -5.33
C SER A 185 12.76 12.79 -4.95
N VAL A 186 13.88 12.64 -5.66
CA VAL A 186 15.12 13.37 -5.37
C VAL A 186 15.18 14.67 -6.18
N LYS A 187 15.12 14.60 -7.51
CA LYS A 187 15.36 15.76 -8.42
C LYS A 187 14.11 16.33 -9.05
N ALA A 188 12.97 15.63 -8.99
CA ALA A 188 11.73 16.11 -9.57
C ALA A 188 11.22 17.40 -8.89
N ALA A 189 10.75 18.36 -9.69
CA ALA A 189 10.14 19.59 -9.20
C ALA A 189 8.82 19.32 -8.46
N GLN A 190 8.03 18.35 -8.96
CA GLN A 190 6.88 17.78 -8.27
C GLN A 190 7.16 16.31 -7.99
N LYS A 191 7.49 16.00 -6.73
CA LYS A 191 7.95 14.68 -6.31
C LYS A 191 6.80 13.70 -6.17
N ASP A 192 7.08 12.42 -6.42
CA ASP A 192 6.20 11.37 -5.95
C ASP A 192 6.20 11.34 -4.41
N VAL A 193 5.02 11.11 -3.83
CA VAL A 193 4.80 10.96 -2.39
C VAL A 193 4.10 9.64 -2.09
N PHE A 194 3.96 9.29 -0.81
CA PHE A 194 3.21 8.10 -0.35
C PHE A 194 3.52 6.83 -1.17
N SER A 195 2.49 6.10 -1.60
CA SER A 195 2.64 4.81 -2.30
C SER A 195 3.35 4.95 -3.65
N ALA A 196 3.16 6.05 -4.38
CA ALA A 196 3.85 6.30 -5.65
C ALA A 196 5.37 6.38 -5.48
N ASN A 197 5.86 7.04 -4.42
CA ASN A 197 7.29 7.07 -4.12
C ASN A 197 7.83 5.66 -3.84
N TYR A 198 7.07 4.80 -3.16
CA TYR A 198 7.49 3.42 -2.91
C TYR A 198 7.47 2.55 -4.16
N ALA A 199 6.47 2.70 -5.02
CA ALA A 199 6.45 2.08 -6.33
C ALA A 199 7.67 2.51 -7.17
N ALA A 200 7.99 3.81 -7.17
CA ALA A 200 9.14 4.35 -7.90
C ALA A 200 10.47 3.78 -7.38
N ARG A 201 10.63 3.65 -6.05
CA ARG A 201 11.83 3.05 -5.44
C ARG A 201 12.04 1.63 -5.93
N ARG A 202 10.97 0.85 -6.13
CA ARG A 202 10.97 -0.54 -6.61
C ARG A 202 10.90 -0.67 -8.14
N ASP A 203 11.04 0.44 -8.87
CA ASP A 203 10.99 0.47 -10.33
C ASP A 203 12.37 0.86 -10.89
N LYS A 204 12.92 0.05 -11.80
CA LYS A 204 14.23 0.28 -12.46
C LYS A 204 14.19 1.34 -13.55
N ASN A 205 13.01 1.90 -13.83
CA ASN A 205 12.73 2.83 -14.92
C ASN A 205 13.04 2.24 -16.30
N ASP A 206 12.77 0.94 -16.48
CA ASP A 206 12.92 0.19 -17.73
C ASP A 206 11.59 0.00 -18.49
N GLY A 207 10.53 0.64 -17.99
CA GLY A 207 9.17 0.56 -18.54
C GLY A 207 8.32 -0.57 -18.00
N ASN A 208 8.89 -1.50 -17.22
CA ASN A 208 8.19 -2.71 -16.76
C ASN A 208 7.95 -2.76 -15.24
N GLY A 209 8.58 -1.87 -14.48
CA GLY A 209 8.39 -1.79 -13.02
C GLY A 209 7.00 -1.28 -12.60
N PHE A 210 6.72 -1.35 -11.29
CA PHE A 210 5.41 -0.99 -10.75
C PHE A 210 4.98 0.43 -11.11
N TYR A 211 5.85 1.42 -10.96
CA TYR A 211 5.51 2.81 -11.25
C TYR A 211 5.19 3.02 -12.73
N SER A 212 6.02 2.45 -13.61
CA SER A 212 5.89 2.54 -15.07
C SER A 212 4.60 1.88 -15.56
N ARG A 213 4.27 0.71 -15.02
CA ARG A 213 3.00 0.02 -15.31
C ARG A 213 1.80 0.78 -14.76
N PHE A 214 1.90 1.37 -13.57
CA PHE A 214 0.83 2.20 -13.00
C PHE A 214 0.57 3.41 -13.90
N LYS A 215 1.63 4.10 -14.36
CA LYS A 215 1.52 5.21 -15.32
C LYS A 215 0.79 4.77 -16.59
N LYS A 216 1.20 3.64 -17.19
CA LYS A 216 0.56 3.12 -18.40
C LYS A 216 -0.93 2.84 -18.18
N ALA A 217 -1.27 2.17 -17.08
CA ALA A 217 -2.66 1.89 -16.73
C ALA A 217 -3.46 3.18 -16.47
N ALA A 218 -2.87 4.17 -15.79
CA ALA A 218 -3.50 5.46 -15.56
C ALA A 218 -3.78 6.23 -16.86
N LEU A 219 -2.85 6.23 -17.82
CA LEU A 219 -3.05 6.83 -19.14
C LEU A 219 -4.20 6.14 -19.90
N THR A 220 -4.25 4.81 -19.88
CA THR A 220 -5.33 4.04 -20.48
C THR A 220 -6.67 4.33 -19.82
N ALA A 221 -6.75 4.27 -18.49
CA ALA A 221 -7.97 4.55 -17.74
C ALA A 221 -8.46 5.97 -18.01
N ARG A 222 -7.55 6.95 -18.00
CA ARG A 222 -7.90 8.36 -18.22
C ARG A 222 -8.46 8.61 -19.62
N ALA A 223 -7.88 7.97 -20.64
CA ALA A 223 -8.36 8.07 -22.03
C ALA A 223 -9.71 7.34 -22.23
N ALA A 224 -9.84 6.13 -21.68
CA ALA A 224 -11.07 5.35 -21.77
C ALA A 224 -12.25 6.02 -21.05
N ALA A 225 -11.99 6.71 -19.94
CA ALA A 225 -13.00 7.42 -19.16
C ALA A 225 -13.63 8.60 -19.91
N GLU A 226 -13.06 9.11 -21.01
CA GLU A 226 -13.71 10.13 -21.85
C GLU A 226 -14.98 9.61 -22.54
N LYS A 227 -15.06 8.29 -22.78
CA LYS A 227 -16.20 7.61 -23.41
C LYS A 227 -16.42 6.22 -22.79
N PRO A 228 -16.81 6.15 -21.51
CA PRO A 228 -16.90 4.89 -20.77
C PRO A 228 -17.94 3.93 -21.35
N GLU A 229 -18.96 4.43 -22.05
CA GLU A 229 -19.96 3.64 -22.78
C GLU A 229 -19.38 2.92 -24.00
N VAL A 230 -18.23 3.38 -24.52
CA VAL A 230 -17.52 2.80 -25.66
C VAL A 230 -16.36 1.93 -25.18
N TYR A 231 -15.55 2.43 -24.24
CA TYR A 231 -14.29 1.81 -23.79
C TYR A 231 -14.36 1.25 -22.37
N GLY A 232 -15.54 0.82 -21.93
CA GLY A 232 -15.77 0.36 -20.56
C GLY A 232 -14.92 -0.84 -20.14
N ASN A 233 -14.60 -1.74 -21.07
CA ASN A 233 -13.72 -2.88 -20.79
C ASN A 233 -12.28 -2.43 -20.55
N GLU A 234 -11.73 -1.61 -21.44
CA GLU A 234 -10.39 -1.03 -21.31
C GLU A 234 -10.26 -0.19 -20.03
N LEU A 235 -11.30 0.57 -19.69
CA LEU A 235 -11.38 1.34 -18.45
C LEU A 235 -11.31 0.42 -17.22
N ASN A 236 -12.16 -0.60 -17.17
CA ASN A 236 -12.22 -1.54 -16.05
C ASN A 236 -10.91 -2.31 -15.86
N ASP A 237 -10.31 -2.79 -16.95
CA ASP A 237 -9.06 -3.53 -16.90
C ASP A 237 -7.90 -2.63 -16.46
N ALA A 238 -7.85 -1.39 -16.94
CA ALA A 238 -6.85 -0.42 -16.52
C ALA A 238 -6.99 -0.05 -15.03
N LEU A 239 -8.21 0.13 -14.51
CA LEU A 239 -8.45 0.40 -13.09
C LEU A 239 -8.04 -0.79 -12.21
N LYS A 240 -8.38 -2.02 -12.61
CA LYS A 240 -7.94 -3.24 -11.90
C LYS A 240 -6.43 -3.35 -11.86
N GLU A 241 -5.77 -3.06 -12.98
CA GLU A 241 -4.30 -3.06 -13.07
C GLU A 241 -3.68 -1.98 -12.17
N MET A 242 -4.23 -0.77 -12.13
CA MET A 242 -3.78 0.29 -11.20
C MET A 242 -3.86 -0.17 -9.74
N LEU A 243 -4.98 -0.74 -9.33
CA LEU A 243 -5.19 -1.22 -7.95
C LEU A 243 -4.27 -2.41 -7.61
N LEU A 244 -4.14 -3.38 -8.52
CA LEU A 244 -3.24 -4.52 -8.35
C LEU A 244 -1.78 -4.08 -8.20
N ILE A 245 -1.32 -3.15 -9.04
CA ILE A 245 0.05 -2.62 -8.96
C ILE A 245 0.28 -1.89 -7.64
N TRP A 246 -0.71 -1.12 -7.18
CA TRP A 246 -0.63 -0.43 -5.91
C TRP A 246 -0.40 -1.45 -4.79
N GLU A 247 -1.21 -2.50 -4.70
CA GLU A 247 -1.03 -3.60 -3.74
C GLU A 247 0.36 -4.23 -3.85
N LYS A 248 0.75 -4.67 -5.05
CA LYS A 248 2.07 -5.30 -5.28
C LYS A 248 3.24 -4.42 -4.87
N SER A 249 3.16 -3.11 -5.14
CA SER A 249 4.22 -2.16 -4.78
C SER A 249 4.38 -1.99 -3.27
N GLN A 250 3.28 -2.01 -2.52
CA GLN A 250 3.33 -1.96 -1.05
C GLN A 250 3.92 -3.26 -0.48
N MET A 251 3.58 -4.42 -1.06
CA MET A 251 4.10 -5.70 -0.59
C MET A 251 5.58 -5.90 -0.92
N ALA A 252 6.03 -5.43 -2.09
CA ALA A 252 7.45 -5.32 -2.40
C ALA A 252 8.20 -4.40 -1.42
N THR A 253 7.53 -3.36 -0.93
CA THR A 253 8.07 -2.47 0.10
C THR A 253 8.16 -3.17 1.47
N ALA A 254 7.12 -3.91 1.87
CA ALA A 254 7.16 -4.72 3.09
C ALA A 254 8.25 -5.80 3.05
N ILE A 255 8.50 -6.40 1.87
CA ILE A 255 9.64 -7.31 1.64
C ILE A 255 10.97 -6.59 1.85
N ASN A 256 11.17 -5.44 1.20
CA ASN A 256 12.39 -4.64 1.35
C ASN A 256 12.67 -4.29 2.82
N TYR A 257 11.64 -3.88 3.54
CA TYR A 257 11.76 -3.51 4.95
C TYR A 257 11.99 -4.70 5.87
N SER A 258 11.46 -5.87 5.54
CA SER A 258 11.82 -7.12 6.21
C SER A 258 13.30 -7.44 6.02
N TYR A 259 13.84 -7.31 4.80
CA TYR A 259 15.27 -7.50 4.54
C TYR A 259 16.15 -6.52 5.31
N LEU A 260 15.82 -5.23 5.28
CA LEU A 260 16.60 -4.20 6.00
C LEU A 260 16.58 -4.43 7.52
N THR A 261 15.45 -4.88 8.07
CA THR A 261 15.34 -5.25 9.48
C THR A 261 16.25 -6.43 9.80
N ILE A 262 16.19 -7.52 9.01
CA ILE A 262 17.04 -8.70 9.18
C ILE A 262 18.52 -8.32 9.10
N THR A 263 18.93 -7.63 8.04
CA THR A 263 20.33 -7.22 7.83
C THR A 263 20.86 -6.40 9.01
N THR A 264 20.05 -5.50 9.56
CA THR A 264 20.49 -4.64 10.66
C THR A 264 20.57 -5.41 11.99
N LEU A 265 19.54 -6.18 12.33
CA LEU A 265 19.47 -6.87 13.63
C LEU A 265 20.31 -8.16 13.70
N SER A 266 20.75 -8.70 12.56
CA SER A 266 21.67 -9.85 12.51
C SER A 266 23.15 -9.46 12.58
N ALA A 267 23.48 -8.17 12.56
CA ALA A 267 24.86 -7.71 12.65
C ALA A 267 25.50 -8.09 14.00
N THR A 268 26.81 -8.36 14.00
CA THR A 268 27.56 -8.77 15.20
C THR A 268 27.49 -7.72 16.32
N GLN A 269 27.35 -6.45 15.96
CA GLN A 269 27.21 -5.33 16.88
C GLN A 269 26.08 -4.42 16.36
N VAL A 270 25.12 -4.12 17.22
CA VAL A 270 23.96 -3.26 16.92
C VAL A 270 23.83 -2.24 18.04
N ASP A 271 24.18 -0.99 17.75
CA ASP A 271 23.98 0.13 18.67
C ASP A 271 22.50 0.56 18.73
N ASP A 272 22.17 1.46 19.66
CA ASP A 272 20.80 1.90 19.89
C ASP A 272 20.18 2.62 18.69
N VAL A 273 20.98 3.37 17.91
CA VAL A 273 20.50 4.09 16.74
C VAL A 273 20.16 3.10 15.62
N ALA A 274 21.03 2.14 15.35
CA ALA A 274 20.82 1.08 14.39
C ALA A 274 19.63 0.20 14.79
N ARG A 275 19.48 -0.11 16.08
CA ARG A 275 18.35 -0.89 16.59
C ARG A 275 17.03 -0.14 16.44
N GLY A 276 16.99 1.14 16.83
CA GLY A 276 15.82 1.99 16.63
C GLY A 276 15.44 2.08 15.15
N LYS A 277 16.42 2.30 14.26
CA LYS A 277 16.19 2.32 12.81
C LYS A 277 15.65 1.00 12.26
N ALA A 278 16.16 -0.14 12.74
CA ALA A 278 15.66 -1.44 12.34
C ALA A 278 14.20 -1.63 12.75
N MET A 279 13.84 -1.22 13.96
CA MET A 279 12.47 -1.38 14.48
C MET A 279 11.49 -0.37 13.88
N HIS A 280 11.96 0.82 13.53
CA HIS A 280 11.26 1.74 12.63
C HIS A 280 10.94 1.09 11.27
N THR A 281 11.94 0.45 10.66
CA THR A 281 11.79 -0.21 9.36
C THR A 281 10.85 -1.43 9.44
N PHE A 282 10.94 -2.19 10.52
CA PHE A 282 9.99 -3.25 10.85
C PHE A 282 8.56 -2.72 10.97
N ALA A 283 8.36 -1.61 11.71
CA ALA A 283 7.05 -1.02 11.91
C ALA A 283 6.43 -0.54 10.59
N GLU A 284 7.24 -0.08 9.63
CA GLU A 284 6.76 0.21 8.29
C GLU A 284 6.21 -1.05 7.60
N ALA A 285 6.95 -2.17 7.60
CA ALA A 285 6.47 -3.43 7.02
C ALA A 285 5.20 -3.95 7.71
N ALA A 286 5.19 -3.89 9.04
CA ALA A 286 4.09 -4.33 9.88
C ALA A 286 2.83 -3.49 9.66
N GLY A 287 2.96 -2.17 9.55
CA GLY A 287 1.88 -1.23 9.25
C GLY A 287 1.28 -1.47 7.87
N ILE A 288 2.12 -1.72 6.84
CA ILE A 288 1.62 -2.10 5.50
C ILE A 288 0.74 -3.34 5.63
N ILE A 289 1.29 -4.46 6.12
CA ILE A 289 0.59 -5.75 6.17
C ILE A 289 -0.70 -5.66 7.00
N ARG A 290 -0.67 -4.98 8.15
CA ARG A 290 -1.86 -4.76 8.97
C ARG A 290 -2.90 -3.90 8.28
N GLY A 291 -2.51 -2.84 7.57
CA GLY A 291 -3.46 -2.00 6.84
C GLY A 291 -4.30 -2.80 5.84
N TRP A 292 -3.65 -3.73 5.13
CA TRP A 292 -4.32 -4.59 4.14
C TRP A 292 -5.35 -5.56 4.74
N LYS A 293 -5.24 -5.89 6.04
CA LYS A 293 -6.18 -6.81 6.71
C LYS A 293 -7.61 -6.27 6.75
N SER A 294 -7.75 -4.96 6.72
CA SER A 294 -9.05 -4.29 6.83
C SER A 294 -9.65 -3.90 5.48
N VAL A 295 -8.85 -3.98 4.41
CA VAL A 295 -9.34 -3.79 3.03
C VAL A 295 -10.32 -4.93 2.70
N PRO A 296 -11.50 -4.64 2.10
CA PRO A 296 -12.45 -5.68 1.72
C PRO A 296 -11.80 -6.75 0.82
N PRO A 297 -12.03 -8.06 1.06
CA PRO A 297 -11.42 -9.12 0.26
C PRO A 297 -11.71 -9.04 -1.24
N SER A 298 -12.87 -8.50 -1.63
CA SER A 298 -13.23 -8.27 -3.03
C SER A 298 -12.41 -7.19 -3.73
N SER A 299 -11.65 -6.39 -2.97
CA SER A 299 -10.86 -5.26 -3.45
C SER A 299 -9.36 -5.54 -3.43
N ARG A 300 -8.91 -6.77 -3.17
CA ARG A 300 -7.49 -7.11 -3.08
C ARG A 300 -7.19 -8.52 -3.57
N MET A 301 -5.94 -8.76 -3.93
CA MET A 301 -5.46 -10.09 -4.33
C MET A 301 -5.12 -10.96 -3.11
N ILE A 302 -4.46 -10.40 -2.11
CA ILE A 302 -4.06 -11.16 -0.91
C ILE A 302 -5.26 -11.56 -0.06
N THR A 303 -5.29 -12.83 0.36
CA THR A 303 -6.39 -13.41 1.14
C THR A 303 -6.29 -13.09 2.62
N ASP A 304 -7.43 -13.13 3.32
CA ASP A 304 -7.48 -12.98 4.79
C ASP A 304 -6.60 -14.00 5.50
N ALA A 305 -6.69 -15.28 5.10
CA ALA A 305 -5.85 -16.34 5.67
C ALA A 305 -4.35 -16.01 5.54
N THR A 306 -3.92 -15.46 4.40
CA THR A 306 -2.52 -15.07 4.23
C THR A 306 -2.15 -13.91 5.15
N LEU A 307 -3.00 -12.88 5.25
CA LEU A 307 -2.75 -11.74 6.13
C LEU A 307 -2.74 -12.15 7.60
N ASP A 308 -3.60 -13.07 8.01
CA ASP A 308 -3.60 -13.63 9.37
C ASP A 308 -2.27 -14.31 9.68
N GLU A 309 -1.80 -15.19 8.79
CA GLU A 309 -0.49 -15.84 8.93
C GLU A 309 0.66 -14.81 8.96
N LEU A 310 0.62 -13.79 8.10
CA LEU A 310 1.64 -12.73 8.09
C LEU A 310 1.66 -11.93 9.40
N THR A 311 0.49 -11.56 9.94
CA THR A 311 0.41 -10.84 11.23
C THR A 311 0.89 -11.69 12.41
N GLN A 312 0.70 -13.01 12.36
CA GLN A 312 1.26 -13.95 13.35
C GLN A 312 2.78 -14.05 13.23
N LEU A 313 3.33 -14.11 12.02
CA LEU A 313 4.78 -14.10 11.79
C LEU A 313 5.41 -12.80 12.29
N LEU A 314 4.75 -11.67 12.09
CA LEU A 314 5.14 -10.35 12.57
C LEU A 314 4.88 -10.13 14.07
N LEU A 315 4.25 -11.09 14.78
CA LEU A 315 3.93 -10.98 16.21
C LEU A 315 3.02 -9.78 16.54
N ILE A 316 2.14 -9.40 15.61
CA ILE A 316 1.18 -8.28 15.74
C ILE A 316 -0.28 -8.72 15.57
N SER A 317 -0.57 -10.03 15.60
CA SER A 317 -1.93 -10.56 15.42
C SER A 317 -2.88 -10.17 16.56
N ASP A 318 -2.35 -10.06 17.79
CA ASP A 318 -3.07 -9.44 18.90
C ASP A 318 -2.79 -7.93 18.87
N ALA A 319 -3.79 -7.15 18.49
CA ALA A 319 -3.70 -5.70 18.39
C ALA A 319 -3.43 -5.03 19.75
N ASN A 320 -3.96 -5.62 20.83
CA ASN A 320 -3.93 -5.08 22.18
C ASN A 320 -2.66 -5.50 22.92
N ASN A 321 -2.18 -6.72 22.69
CA ASN A 321 -0.96 -7.26 23.31
C ASN A 321 -0.03 -7.91 22.28
N PRO A 322 0.50 -7.14 21.32
CA PRO A 322 1.48 -7.67 20.37
C PRO A 322 2.79 -8.04 21.09
N THR A 323 3.54 -8.97 20.51
CA THR A 323 4.83 -9.41 21.06
C THR A 323 6.00 -9.10 20.12
N CYS A 324 5.81 -8.16 19.20
CA CYS A 324 6.83 -7.73 18.23
C CYS A 324 8.10 -7.14 18.86
N TYR A 325 8.04 -6.67 20.12
CA TYR A 325 9.23 -6.30 20.89
C TYR A 325 10.28 -7.43 20.96
N LYS A 326 9.90 -8.68 20.71
CA LYS A 326 10.82 -9.83 20.64
C LYS A 326 11.82 -9.75 19.48
N PHE A 327 11.46 -9.13 18.35
CA PHE A 327 12.43 -8.86 17.28
C PHE A 327 13.56 -7.95 17.76
N TRP A 328 13.24 -7.02 18.65
CA TRP A 328 14.18 -6.07 19.24
C TRP A 328 15.02 -6.72 20.34
N LEU A 329 14.37 -7.36 21.33
CA LEU A 329 15.02 -7.85 22.55
C LEU A 329 15.78 -9.16 22.32
N GLU A 330 15.26 -10.03 21.46
CA GLU A 330 15.80 -11.37 21.21
C GLU A 330 15.91 -11.67 19.70
N PRO A 331 16.67 -10.92 18.89
CA PRO A 331 16.58 -11.04 17.43
C PRO A 331 16.83 -12.46 16.89
N ALA A 332 17.82 -13.17 17.43
CA ALA A 332 18.29 -14.45 16.90
C ALA A 332 17.18 -15.51 16.68
N PRO A 333 16.31 -15.84 17.65
CA PRO A 333 15.21 -16.79 17.44
C PRO A 333 14.06 -16.26 16.56
N TYR A 334 13.89 -14.94 16.40
CA TYR A 334 12.71 -14.38 15.75
C TYR A 334 12.94 -13.93 14.29
N LEU A 335 14.17 -13.55 13.89
CA LEU A 335 14.41 -13.00 12.54
C LEU A 335 14.01 -13.93 11.37
N ASN A 336 14.07 -15.26 11.55
CA ASN A 336 13.58 -16.21 10.55
C ASN A 336 12.07 -16.05 10.23
N ARG A 337 11.29 -15.42 11.12
CA ARG A 337 9.88 -15.10 10.84
C ARG A 337 9.76 -14.03 9.74
N LEU A 338 10.67 -13.06 9.70
CA LEU A 338 10.70 -12.06 8.63
C LEU A 338 11.10 -12.68 7.30
N GLU A 339 12.01 -13.67 7.30
CA GLU A 339 12.31 -14.44 6.08
C GLU A 339 11.06 -15.18 5.57
N GLN A 340 10.28 -15.79 6.47
CA GLN A 340 9.01 -16.42 6.12
C GLN A 340 7.98 -15.43 5.56
N VAL A 341 7.89 -14.21 6.13
CA VAL A 341 7.07 -13.12 5.57
C VAL A 341 7.47 -12.85 4.13
N THR A 342 8.77 -12.69 3.84
CA THR A 342 9.23 -12.41 2.46
C THR A 342 8.90 -13.53 1.49
N LYS A 343 9.12 -14.80 1.87
CA LYS A 343 8.82 -15.98 1.04
C LYS A 343 7.33 -16.12 0.76
N LYS A 344 6.49 -15.81 1.74
CA LYS A 344 5.04 -15.91 1.60
C LYS A 344 4.50 -14.83 0.67
N LEU A 345 4.96 -13.59 0.82
CA LEU A 345 4.62 -12.50 -0.09
C LEU A 345 5.13 -12.78 -1.52
N GLN A 346 6.34 -13.32 -1.66
CA GLN A 346 6.87 -13.75 -2.96
C GLN A 346 5.92 -14.75 -3.65
N ALA A 347 5.50 -15.79 -2.93
CA ALA A 347 4.61 -16.82 -3.46
C ALA A 347 3.23 -16.29 -3.85
N VAL A 348 2.64 -15.41 -3.02
CA VAL A 348 1.30 -14.85 -3.27
C VAL A 348 1.28 -14.00 -4.54
N TYR A 349 2.27 -13.15 -4.74
CA TYR A 349 2.29 -12.20 -5.86
C TYR A 349 3.05 -12.69 -7.10
N GLY A 350 3.64 -13.89 -7.02
CA GLY A 350 4.43 -14.49 -8.08
C GLY A 350 5.68 -13.68 -8.41
N PHE A 351 6.33 -13.08 -7.40
CA PHE A 351 7.59 -12.35 -7.62
C PHE A 351 8.71 -13.35 -7.93
N SER A 352 9.42 -13.09 -9.03
CA SER A 352 10.61 -13.85 -9.40
C SER A 352 11.77 -13.60 -8.43
N ASP A 353 12.73 -14.52 -8.38
CA ASP A 353 13.92 -14.34 -7.55
C ASP A 353 14.71 -13.07 -7.94
N ALA A 354 14.71 -12.72 -9.22
CA ALA A 354 15.32 -11.48 -9.71
C ALA A 354 14.62 -10.23 -9.14
N GLU A 355 13.28 -10.23 -9.10
CA GLU A 355 12.52 -9.14 -8.47
C GLU A 355 12.79 -9.06 -6.96
N MET A 356 12.92 -10.19 -6.27
CA MET A 356 13.24 -10.21 -4.84
C MET A 356 14.60 -9.59 -4.54
N GLU A 357 15.61 -9.83 -5.39
CA GLU A 357 16.90 -9.16 -5.29
C GLU A 357 16.79 -7.66 -5.62
N ASP A 358 16.05 -7.30 -6.68
CA ASP A 358 15.83 -5.90 -7.06
C ASP A 358 15.12 -5.10 -5.95
N PHE A 359 14.24 -5.72 -5.17
CA PHE A 359 13.54 -5.05 -4.06
C PHE A 359 14.47 -4.61 -2.94
N LYS A 360 15.67 -5.18 -2.80
CA LYS A 360 16.67 -4.74 -1.81
C LYS A 360 17.24 -3.35 -2.15
N THR A 361 17.17 -2.94 -3.42
CA THR A 361 17.74 -1.68 -3.91
C THR A 361 16.71 -0.58 -3.97
N ASN A 362 17.01 0.61 -3.45
CA ASN A 362 16.25 1.83 -3.76
C ASN A 362 16.70 2.40 -5.11
N TRP A 363 15.96 2.11 -6.18
CA TRP A 363 16.32 2.49 -7.54
C TRP A 363 16.23 4.00 -7.81
N VAL A 364 15.34 4.70 -7.10
CA VAL A 364 15.27 6.17 -7.16
C VAL A 364 16.60 6.78 -6.69
N SER A 365 17.13 6.30 -5.56
CA SER A 365 18.44 6.73 -5.06
C SER A 365 19.59 6.25 -5.94
N ALA A 366 19.59 4.97 -6.35
CA ALA A 366 20.66 4.39 -7.17
C ALA A 366 20.80 5.08 -8.54
N GLN A 367 19.70 5.59 -9.10
CA GLN A 367 19.66 6.28 -10.39
C GLN A 367 19.53 7.80 -10.26
N SER A 368 19.55 8.35 -9.03
CA SER A 368 19.46 9.79 -8.76
C SER A 368 18.23 10.49 -9.38
N ARG A 369 17.05 9.88 -9.28
CA ARG A 369 15.76 10.38 -9.82
C ARG A 369 14.99 11.26 -8.84
#